data_AF-A0A954EHW4-F1
#
_entry.id   AF-A0A954EHW4-F1
#
_cell.length_a   1.000
_cell.length_b   1.000
_cell.length_c   1.000
_cell.angle_alpha   90.00
_cell.angle_beta   90.00
_cell.angle_gamma   90.00
#
_symmetry.space_group_name_H-M   'P 1'
#
loop_
_entity.id
_entity.type
_entity.pdbx_description
1 polymer ?
#
loop_
_entity_poly.entity_id
_entity_poly.type
_entity_poly.pdbx_seq_one_letter_code
_entity_poly.pdbx_strand_id
1 'polypeptide(L)'
;VSGKGDVSSIAMGGGQRPWRALARYGETVIESAGTGMSEAFFPTQLDRIVTGCSGQIWAGNSGTYVSIVALMPGQDHDVSSRNR
;
A
#
# COMPACT_ATOMS: atom_id res chain seq x y z
N VAL A 1 -6.61 -8.58 12.35
CA VAL A 1 -6.56 -9.71 11.40
C VAL A 1 -5.52 -9.38 10.35
N SER A 2 -4.58 -10.30 10.15
CA SER A 2 -3.30 -10.11 9.46
C SER A 2 -3.42 -10.08 7.95
N GLY A 3 -2.73 -9.13 7.32
CA GLY A 3 -2.56 -9.10 5.86
C GLY A 3 -1.43 -10.02 5.39
N LYS A 4 -1.52 -11.32 5.69
CA LYS A 4 -0.93 -12.35 4.82
C LYS A 4 -2.11 -13.00 4.11
N GLY A 5 -2.55 -12.33 3.04
CA GLY A 5 -3.59 -12.82 2.12
C GLY A 5 -4.93 -13.12 2.78
N ASP A 6 -5.61 -12.12 3.33
CA ASP A 6 -7.06 -12.23 3.50
C ASP A 6 -7.73 -11.60 2.27
N VAL A 7 -8.19 -12.45 1.36
CA VAL A 7 -8.92 -12.05 0.13
C VAL A 7 -10.13 -11.16 0.47
N SER A 8 -10.64 -11.22 1.70
CA SER A 8 -11.68 -10.31 2.18
C SER A 8 -11.23 -8.85 2.35
N SER A 9 -9.94 -8.60 2.64
CA SER A 9 -9.37 -7.25 2.67
C SER A 9 -9.16 -6.64 1.28
N ILE A 10 -9.07 -7.49 0.25
CA ILE A 10 -9.08 -7.08 -1.17
C ILE A 10 -10.52 -6.68 -1.59
N ALA A 11 -11.54 -7.22 -0.92
CA ALA A 11 -12.96 -6.97 -1.21
C ALA A 11 -13.57 -5.80 -0.41
N MET A 12 -12.93 -5.33 0.66
CA MET A 12 -13.31 -4.09 1.33
C MET A 12 -12.86 -2.90 0.49
N GLY A 13 -13.71 -2.52 -0.47
CA GLY A 13 -13.50 -1.42 -1.42
C GLY A 13 -12.91 -0.15 -0.78
N GLY A 14 -12.21 0.63 -1.62
CA GLY A 14 -11.27 1.70 -1.31
C GLY A 14 -11.74 2.91 -0.48
N GLY A 15 -12.69 2.76 0.45
CA GLY A 15 -13.13 3.80 1.38
C GLY A 15 -12.38 3.85 2.71
N GLN A 16 -11.80 2.74 3.20
CA GLN A 16 -11.11 2.72 4.52
C GLN A 16 -9.62 2.35 4.47
N ARG A 17 -9.18 1.65 3.43
CA ARG A 17 -7.76 1.28 3.23
C ARG A 17 -7.40 1.59 1.78
N PRO A 18 -6.82 2.76 1.51
CA PRO A 18 -6.61 3.21 0.13
C PRO A 18 -5.48 2.46 -0.59
N TRP A 19 -4.69 1.63 0.11
CA TRP A 19 -3.63 0.83 -0.48
C TRP A 19 -3.72 -0.66 -0.15
N ARG A 20 -3.22 -1.48 -1.09
CA ARG A 20 -3.10 -2.93 -0.97
C ARG A 20 -1.68 -3.37 -1.32
N ALA A 21 -1.19 -4.42 -0.67
CA ALA A 21 0.11 -5.03 -0.96
C ALA A 21 -0.08 -6.30 -1.82
N LEU A 22 0.65 -6.40 -2.91
CA LEU A 22 0.57 -7.50 -3.88
C LEU A 22 1.96 -8.11 -4.11
N ALA A 23 2.02 -9.44 -4.21
CA ALA A 23 3.22 -10.12 -4.68
C ALA A 23 3.31 -10.02 -6.21
N ARG A 24 4.43 -9.53 -6.74
CA ARG A 24 4.71 -9.51 -8.18
C ARG A 24 6.18 -9.85 -8.43
N TYR A 25 6.43 -10.88 -9.23
CA TYR A 25 7.77 -11.26 -9.69
C TYR A 25 8.85 -11.38 -8.59
N GLY A 26 8.47 -11.83 -7.38
CA GLY A 26 9.40 -11.98 -6.25
C GLY A 26 9.54 -10.74 -5.36
N GLU A 27 8.87 -9.65 -5.72
CA GLU A 27 8.80 -8.40 -4.96
C GLU A 27 7.39 -8.16 -4.42
N THR A 28 7.26 -7.13 -3.58
CA THR A 28 5.96 -6.62 -3.16
C THR A 28 5.73 -5.24 -3.74
N VAL A 29 4.58 -5.06 -4.39
CA VAL A 29 4.09 -3.77 -4.85
C VAL A 29 2.96 -3.30 -3.94
N ILE A 30 3.05 -2.05 -3.47
CA ILE A 30 1.94 -1.35 -2.83
C ILE A 30 1.19 -0.58 -3.92
N GLU A 31 -0.09 -0.89 -4.10
CA GLU A 31 -0.95 -0.24 -5.08
C GLU A 31 -2.08 0.53 -4.40
N SER A 32 -2.48 1.63 -5.02
CA SER A 32 -3.76 2.28 -4.74
C SER A 32 -4.91 1.31 -5.03
N ALA A 33 -5.79 1.09 -4.06
CA ALA A 33 -6.97 0.26 -4.22
C ALA A 33 -8.00 0.89 -5.19
N GLY A 34 -8.03 2.22 -5.28
CA GLY A 34 -8.97 2.95 -6.15
C GLY A 34 -8.52 3.00 -7.61
N THR A 35 -7.22 3.18 -7.87
CA THR A 35 -6.71 3.37 -9.23
C THR A 35 -5.92 2.19 -9.77
N GLY A 36 -5.50 1.27 -8.91
CA GLY A 36 -4.57 0.18 -9.26
C GLY A 36 -3.14 0.66 -9.56
N MET A 37 -2.84 1.95 -9.39
CA MET A 37 -1.50 2.48 -9.64
C MET A 37 -0.55 2.02 -8.54
N SER A 38 0.67 1.63 -8.95
CA SER A 38 1.75 1.28 -8.04
C SER A 38 2.34 2.55 -7.41
N GLU A 39 2.39 2.60 -6.08
CA GLU A 39 2.86 3.75 -5.31
C GLU A 39 4.16 3.47 -4.55
N ALA A 40 4.44 2.20 -4.22
CA ALA A 40 5.70 1.81 -3.62
C ALA A 40 6.09 0.38 -3.95
N PHE A 41 7.39 0.09 -3.82
CA PHE A 41 7.98 -1.20 -4.13
C PHE A 41 8.88 -1.65 -2.98
N PHE A 42 8.77 -2.92 -2.61
CA PHE A 42 9.70 -3.59 -1.71
C PHE A 42 10.39 -4.71 -2.50
N PRO A 43 11.73 -4.77 -2.53
CA PRO A 43 12.47 -5.85 -3.19
C PRO A 43 12.54 -7.10 -2.29
N THR A 44 11.42 -7.43 -1.67
CA THR A 44 11.26 -8.61 -0.81
C THR A 44 9.84 -9.16 -0.98
N GLN A 45 9.68 -10.42 -0.63
CA GLN A 45 8.41 -11.13 -0.76
C GLN A 45 7.36 -10.59 0.24
N LEU A 46 6.09 -10.72 -0.12
CA LEU A 46 4.95 -10.22 0.66
C LEU A 46 4.90 -10.80 2.09
N ASP A 47 5.45 -12.00 2.29
CA ASP A 47 5.52 -12.62 3.62
C ASP A 47 6.62 -12.06 4.53
N ARG A 48 7.49 -11.20 3.99
CA ARG A 48 8.56 -10.51 4.70
C ARG A 48 8.26 -9.03 4.97
N ILE A 49 7.01 -8.62 4.76
CA ILE A 49 6.55 -7.28 5.12
C ILE A 49 5.42 -7.35 6.14
N VAL A 50 5.33 -6.29 6.94
CA VAL A 50 4.23 -6.07 7.88
C VAL A 50 3.59 -4.72 7.62
N THR A 51 2.27 -4.65 7.76
CA THR A 51 1.51 -3.41 7.62
C THR A 51 1.08 -2.93 9.00
N GLY A 52 1.29 -1.64 9.28
CA GLY A 52 0.80 -0.99 10.49
C GLY A 52 -0.73 -0.96 10.56
N CYS A 53 -1.29 -0.77 11.75
CA CYS A 53 -2.73 -0.85 11.99
C CYS A 53 -3.56 0.08 11.09
N SER A 54 -3.04 1.27 10.79
CA SER A 54 -3.68 2.27 9.92
C SER A 54 -3.69 1.88 8.44
N GLY A 55 -2.89 0.90 8.01
CA GLY A 55 -2.74 0.60 6.59
C GLY A 55 -1.94 1.64 5.79
N GLN A 56 -1.27 2.59 6.46
CA GLN A 56 -0.46 3.66 5.84
C GLN A 56 1.04 3.42 5.92
N ILE A 57 1.47 2.51 6.78
CA ILE A 57 2.89 2.24 7.04
C ILE A 57 3.16 0.77 6.76
N TRP A 58 4.23 0.51 6.04
CA TRP A 58 4.75 -0.82 5.76
C TRP A 58 6.20 -0.88 6.17
N ALA A 59 6.60 -2.00 6.77
CA ALA A 59 8.00 -2.31 7.04
C ALA A 59 8.35 -3.64 6.38
N GLY A 60 9.50 -3.68 5.71
CA GLY A 60 10.02 -4.88 5.06
C GLY A 60 11.45 -5.18 5.50
N ASN A 61 11.80 -6.46 5.52
CA ASN A 61 13.16 -6.91 5.79
C ASN A 61 13.70 -7.71 4.59
N SER A 62 14.85 -7.30 4.05
CA SER A 62 15.54 -7.98 2.95
C SER A 62 16.56 -9.03 3.41
N GLY A 63 16.88 -9.07 4.70
CA GLY A 63 17.98 -9.81 5.32
C GLY A 63 19.20 -8.94 5.61
N THR A 64 19.41 -7.88 4.81
CA THR A 64 20.56 -6.97 4.94
C THR A 64 20.15 -5.59 5.43
N TYR A 65 18.90 -5.17 5.15
CA TYR A 65 18.36 -3.89 5.60
C TYR A 65 16.87 -4.00 5.90
N VAL A 66 16.41 -3.04 6.70
CA VAL A 66 14.99 -2.80 6.96
C VAL A 66 14.57 -1.58 6.15
N SER A 67 13.49 -1.70 5.40
CA SER A 67 12.85 -0.58 4.71
C SER A 67 11.53 -0.25 5.38
N ILE A 68 11.25 1.06 5.51
CA ILE A 68 9.99 1.57 6.03
C ILE A 68 9.42 2.51 4.98
N VAL A 69 8.18 2.27 4.57
CA VAL A 69 7.43 3.12 3.65
C VAL A 69 6.20 3.63 4.39
N ALA A 70 5.99 4.94 4.35
CA ALA A 70 4.77 5.58 4.81
C ALA A 70 4.11 6.30 3.64
N LEU A 71 2.87 5.92 3.31
CA LEU A 71 2.06 6.60 2.31
C LEU A 71 1.03 7.45 3.05
N MET A 72 1.00 8.74 2.71
CA MET A 72 -0.02 9.66 3.16
C MET A 72 -1.03 9.85 2.02
N PRO A 73 -2.33 9.96 2.31
CA PRO A 73 -3.30 10.30 1.30
C PRO A 73 -2.86 11.61 0.66
N GLY A 74 -2.86 11.67 -0.66
CA GLY A 74 -2.71 12.95 -1.35
C GLY A 74 -3.76 13.91 -0.81
N GLN A 75 -3.37 15.13 -0.46
CA GLN A 75 -4.34 16.21 -0.40
C GLN A 75 -4.91 16.28 -1.82
N ASP A 76 -6.18 15.93 -2.02
CA ASP A 76 -6.86 16.27 -3.27
C ASP A 76 -6.72 17.79 -3.40
N HIS A 77 -5.79 18.21 -4.26
CA HIS A 77 -5.72 19.60 -4.67
C HIS A 77 -7.03 19.84 -5.40
N ASP A 78 -7.95 20.48 -4.70
CA ASP A 78 -9.24 20.89 -5.21
C ASP A 78 -9.07 21.61 -6.56
N VAL A 79 -9.35 20.90 -7.64
CA VAL A 79 -9.26 21.42 -9.01
C VAL A 79 -10.42 22.38 -9.30
N SER A 80 -11.34 22.61 -8.35
CA SER A 80 -12.47 23.53 -8.53
C SER A 80 -12.07 25.01 -8.56
N SER A 81 -10.83 25.38 -8.22
CA SER A 81 -10.39 26.78 -8.24
C SER A 81 -9.94 27.32 -9.61
N ARG A 82 -10.11 26.56 -10.71
CA ARG A 82 -9.64 26.98 -12.06
C ARG A 82 -10.62 27.76 -12.93
N ASN A 83 -11.84 28.03 -12.47
CA ASN A 83 -12.76 28.93 -13.19
C ASN A 83 -13.26 30.04 -12.27
N ARG A 84 -12.49 31.12 -12.15
CA ARG A 84 -13.03 32.43 -11.80
C ARG A 84 -12.33 33.53 -12.59
#